data_AF-A0A3M2EXW5-F1
#
_entry.id   AF-A0A3M2EXW5-F1
#
_cell.length_a   1.000
_cell.length_b   1.000
_cell.length_c   1.000
_cell.angle_alpha   90.00
_cell.angle_beta   90.00
_cell.angle_gamma   90.00
#
_symmetry.space_group_name_H-M   'P 1'
#
loop_
_entity.id
_entity.type
_entity.pdbx_description
1 polymer ?
#
loop_
_entity_poly.entity_id
_entity_poly.type
_entity_poly.pdbx_seq_one_letter_code
_entity_poly.pdbx_strand_id
1 'polypeptide(L)'
;MDQSYFRSKIPTIALLLSLTFGFLGIEACGGGGEGKKETPPVLVLADFDSARPPANIGGAYSVWMVDAEDTAQWCALGYSSDYASGGKGYALRLDYDVDDVKPAYNGFWLKLQNLDASEYDALSMKLAGDPRGCTKKIIVELKNPFQTGKYTVVGIDTYVREFRIPLGKFKGLTDFRSLTEMTIVFSDIGVTAKTGTLYVDDIRLLRTKG
;
A
#
# COMPACT_ATOMS: atom_id res chain seq x y z
N MET A 1 32.57 48.92 1.39
CA MET A 1 32.29 49.50 0.06
C MET A 1 31.54 48.42 -0.70
N ASP A 2 30.31 48.56 -1.18
CA ASP A 2 29.34 49.64 -1.23
C ASP A 2 27.94 49.00 -1.39
N GLN A 3 26.93 49.70 -0.89
CA GLN A 3 25.51 49.45 -1.04
C GLN A 3 25.03 49.91 -2.43
N SER A 4 23.72 49.72 -2.69
CA SER A 4 22.89 50.37 -3.73
C SER A 4 22.73 49.64 -5.07
N TYR A 5 21.57 49.61 -5.73
CA TYR A 5 20.24 50.21 -5.56
C TYR A 5 19.34 49.52 -6.61
N PHE A 6 18.05 49.24 -6.34
CA PHE A 6 16.97 49.52 -7.30
C PHE A 6 15.61 49.53 -6.59
N ARG A 7 15.02 50.73 -6.49
CA ARG A 7 13.63 51.01 -6.12
C ARG A 7 12.90 51.53 -7.36
N SER A 8 11.67 51.09 -7.58
CA SER A 8 10.69 51.75 -8.47
C SER A 8 9.29 51.41 -7.97
N LYS A 9 8.68 52.24 -7.10
CA LYS A 9 7.75 53.37 -7.36
C LYS A 9 6.34 52.95 -7.83
N ILE A 10 5.43 53.02 -6.86
CA ILE A 10 3.96 53.06 -6.98
C ILE A 10 3.53 54.50 -7.29
N PRO A 11 2.39 54.73 -7.96
CA PRO A 11 1.57 55.90 -7.65
C PRO A 11 0.16 55.56 -7.17
N THR A 12 -0.25 56.34 -6.19
CA THR A 12 -1.52 56.42 -5.48
C THR A 12 -2.53 57.26 -6.28
N ILE A 13 -3.80 56.85 -6.38
CA ILE A 13 -4.95 57.75 -6.58
C ILE A 13 -6.13 57.27 -5.71
N ALA A 14 -6.77 58.23 -5.05
CA ALA A 14 -7.81 58.09 -4.05
C ALA A 14 -9.22 58.40 -4.58
N LEU A 15 -10.22 57.96 -3.79
CA LEU A 15 -11.39 58.69 -3.30
C LEU A 15 -12.80 58.13 -3.66
N LEU A 16 -13.62 58.16 -2.60
CA LEU A 16 -14.96 57.64 -2.31
C LEU A 16 -16.10 58.00 -3.30
N LEU A 17 -17.16 57.19 -3.29
CA LEU A 17 -18.53 57.67 -3.04
C LEU A 17 -19.48 56.54 -2.58
N SER A 18 -20.24 56.85 -1.53
CA SER A 18 -21.28 56.03 -0.90
C SER A 18 -22.63 56.11 -1.63
N LEU A 19 -23.40 55.02 -1.67
CA LEU A 19 -24.86 55.09 -1.74
C LEU A 19 -25.49 53.82 -1.13
N THR A 20 -26.25 54.02 -0.06
CA THR A 20 -27.17 53.06 0.55
C THR A 20 -28.51 53.09 -0.15
N PHE A 21 -29.14 51.94 -0.40
CA PHE A 21 -30.60 51.77 -0.31
C PHE A 21 -30.92 50.29 -0.12
N GLY A 22 -31.68 49.97 0.93
CA GLY A 22 -32.03 48.62 1.33
C GLY A 22 -33.17 48.01 0.51
N PHE A 23 -33.25 46.69 0.52
CA PHE A 23 -34.49 45.95 0.33
C PHE A 23 -34.53 44.74 1.26
N LEU A 24 -35.68 44.63 1.93
CA LEU A 24 -36.14 43.57 2.83
C LEU A 24 -36.49 42.32 2.00
N GLY A 25 -36.17 41.11 2.47
CA GLY A 25 -36.63 39.87 1.82
C GLY A 25 -36.06 38.56 2.37
N ILE A 26 -36.68 38.06 3.43
CA ILE A 26 -37.11 36.66 3.71
C ILE A 26 -36.15 35.47 3.46
N GLU A 27 -35.91 34.75 4.56
CA GLU A 27 -35.68 33.31 4.79
C GLU A 27 -35.00 32.43 3.73
N ALA A 28 -33.87 31.84 4.12
CA ALA A 28 -33.68 30.39 4.02
C ALA A 28 -32.69 29.91 5.09
N CYS A 29 -33.21 29.10 6.01
CA CYS A 29 -32.45 28.22 6.89
C CYS A 29 -31.67 27.21 6.02
N GLY A 30 -30.37 27.06 6.23
CA GLY A 30 -29.61 26.09 5.43
C GLY A 30 -28.10 26.26 5.51
N GLY A 31 -27.55 26.44 6.71
CA GLY A 31 -26.12 26.19 6.94
C GLY A 31 -25.86 24.70 6.81
N GLY A 32 -25.74 24.22 5.58
CA GLY A 32 -25.25 22.88 5.29
C GLY A 32 -23.86 22.76 5.87
N GLY A 33 -23.73 22.00 6.96
CA GLY A 33 -22.44 21.60 7.47
C GLY A 33 -21.67 20.96 6.33
N GLU A 34 -20.54 21.54 5.96
CA GLU A 34 -19.49 20.82 5.24
C GLU A 34 -19.12 19.63 6.12
N GLY A 35 -19.73 18.48 5.84
CA GLY A 35 -19.33 17.22 6.42
C GLY A 35 -17.86 17.06 6.08
N LYS A 36 -16.99 17.18 7.10
CA LYS A 36 -15.60 16.73 6.99
C LYS A 36 -15.68 15.31 6.44
N LYS A 37 -15.19 15.13 5.21
CA LYS A 37 -14.99 13.82 4.63
C LYS A 37 -13.91 13.18 5.48
N GLU A 38 -14.32 12.51 6.56
CA GLU A 38 -13.39 11.83 7.46
C GLU A 38 -12.54 10.92 6.59
N THR A 39 -11.22 11.10 6.71
CA THR A 39 -10.31 10.21 6.01
C THR A 39 -10.59 8.82 6.52
N PRO A 40 -10.87 7.86 5.63
CA PRO A 40 -11.18 6.50 6.04
C PRO A 40 -10.11 5.99 7.00
N PRO A 41 -10.46 5.37 8.14
CA PRO A 41 -9.50 4.75 9.04
C PRO A 41 -8.48 3.89 8.27
N VAL A 42 -7.20 4.21 8.43
CA VAL A 42 -6.08 3.49 7.84
C VAL A 42 -5.27 2.86 8.96
N LEU A 43 -5.04 1.56 8.86
CA LEU A 43 -4.06 0.86 9.68
C LEU A 43 -2.88 0.45 8.81
N VAL A 44 -1.70 1.00 9.11
CA VAL A 44 -0.45 0.58 8.46
C VAL A 44 0.02 -0.71 9.12
N LEU A 45 0.07 -1.79 8.34
CA LEU A 45 0.57 -3.09 8.79
C LEU A 45 2.10 -3.12 8.71
N ALA A 46 2.66 -2.71 7.57
CA ALA A 46 4.09 -2.66 7.30
C ALA A 46 4.42 -1.55 6.29
N ASP A 47 5.29 -0.61 6.66
CA ASP A 47 5.88 0.41 5.77
C ASP A 47 7.34 0.12 5.39
N PHE A 48 7.98 -0.83 6.08
CA PHE A 48 9.38 -1.23 5.86
C PHE A 48 10.44 -0.11 5.99
N ASP A 49 10.07 1.08 6.48
CA ASP A 49 10.92 2.27 6.58
C ASP A 49 12.19 2.04 7.42
N SER A 50 12.17 1.06 8.32
CA SER A 50 13.30 0.72 9.20
C SER A 50 14.28 -0.30 8.61
N ALA A 51 13.98 -0.89 7.44
CA ALA A 51 14.75 -1.96 6.81
C ALA A 51 15.05 -3.16 7.74
N ARG A 52 14.16 -3.45 8.69
CA ARG A 52 14.24 -4.61 9.58
C ARG A 52 12.89 -4.92 10.23
N PRO A 53 12.67 -6.15 10.72
CA PRO A 53 11.52 -6.45 11.57
C PRO A 53 11.65 -5.76 12.94
N PRO A 54 10.54 -5.61 13.68
CA PRO A 54 9.18 -6.01 13.31
C PRO A 54 8.49 -5.00 12.36
N ALA A 55 7.36 -5.41 11.81
CA ALA A 55 6.42 -4.51 11.13
C ALA A 55 5.72 -3.56 12.13
N ASN A 56 4.98 -2.57 11.62
CA ASN A 56 4.33 -1.52 12.43
C ASN A 56 3.37 -2.07 13.50
N ILE A 57 2.75 -3.21 13.24
CA ILE A 57 1.85 -3.91 14.18
C ILE A 57 2.59 -4.89 15.11
N GLY A 58 3.92 -4.85 15.19
CA GLY A 58 4.75 -5.75 16.00
C GLY A 58 4.98 -7.13 15.39
N GLY A 59 4.44 -7.37 14.19
CA GLY A 59 4.57 -8.64 13.47
C GLY A 59 5.98 -8.90 12.94
N ALA A 60 6.51 -10.09 13.20
CA ALA A 60 7.66 -10.60 12.47
C ALA A 60 7.28 -10.86 10.99
N TYR A 61 8.27 -10.84 10.12
CA TYR A 61 8.12 -11.20 8.72
C TYR A 61 9.42 -11.82 8.19
N SER A 62 9.30 -12.68 7.18
CA SER A 62 10.44 -13.25 6.47
C SER A 62 9.97 -13.89 5.16
N VAL A 63 10.89 -14.57 4.48
CA VAL A 63 10.61 -15.40 3.31
C VAL A 63 10.39 -16.86 3.71
N TRP A 64 9.80 -17.62 2.80
CA TRP A 64 9.59 -19.05 2.90
C TRP A 64 9.69 -19.70 1.52
N MET A 65 9.86 -21.00 1.51
CA MET A 65 9.97 -21.85 0.32
C MET A 65 9.27 -23.18 0.61
N VAL A 66 8.64 -23.79 -0.40
CA VAL A 66 7.96 -25.08 -0.22
C VAL A 66 8.90 -26.17 0.27
N ASP A 67 10.13 -26.16 -0.25
CA ASP A 67 11.20 -27.07 0.11
C ASP A 67 12.46 -26.25 0.35
N ALA A 68 12.92 -26.20 1.60
CA ALA A 68 14.11 -25.43 1.99
C ALA A 68 15.44 -26.13 1.69
N GLU A 69 15.37 -27.41 1.32
CA GLU A 69 16.54 -28.19 0.91
C GLU A 69 16.76 -28.12 -0.62
N ASP A 70 15.74 -27.69 -1.37
CA ASP A 70 15.84 -27.50 -2.81
C ASP A 70 16.48 -26.15 -3.16
N THR A 71 17.71 -26.20 -3.66
CA THR A 71 18.47 -25.00 -4.05
C THR A 71 18.13 -24.49 -5.45
N ALA A 72 17.32 -25.20 -6.23
CA ALA A 72 16.89 -24.78 -7.56
C ALA A 72 15.78 -23.72 -7.51
N GLN A 73 15.07 -23.60 -6.38
CA GLN A 73 14.11 -22.55 -6.12
C GLN A 73 14.49 -21.78 -4.86
N TRP A 74 14.16 -20.50 -4.81
CA TRP A 74 14.49 -19.68 -3.64
C TRP A 74 13.69 -18.39 -3.62
N CYS A 75 13.60 -17.81 -2.42
CA CYS A 75 13.16 -16.43 -2.25
C CYS A 75 14.08 -15.75 -1.24
N ALA A 76 14.49 -14.51 -1.55
CA ALA A 76 15.37 -13.72 -0.72
C ALA A 76 14.74 -12.36 -0.40
N LEU A 77 14.99 -11.91 0.83
CA LEU A 77 14.50 -10.65 1.35
C LEU A 77 15.63 -9.61 1.32
N GLY A 78 15.32 -8.42 0.83
CA GLY A 78 16.17 -7.23 0.92
C GLY A 78 15.34 -5.96 1.06
N TYR A 79 16.00 -4.81 0.93
CA TYR A 79 15.38 -3.49 1.02
C TYR A 79 15.90 -2.58 -0.09
N SER A 80 15.06 -1.68 -0.59
CA SER A 80 15.43 -0.72 -1.62
C SER A 80 14.84 0.66 -1.34
N SER A 81 15.69 1.69 -1.29
CA SER A 81 15.25 3.08 -1.18
C SER A 81 14.69 3.62 -2.50
N ASP A 82 15.08 3.04 -3.64
CA ASP A 82 14.70 3.53 -4.97
C ASP A 82 13.21 3.30 -5.27
N TYR A 83 12.61 2.33 -4.57
CA TYR A 83 11.20 1.97 -4.68
C TYR A 83 10.38 2.40 -3.46
N ALA A 84 11.01 3.12 -2.52
CA ALA A 84 10.35 3.57 -1.31
C ALA A 84 9.25 4.60 -1.61
N SER A 85 8.11 4.39 -1.01
CA SER A 85 6.95 5.23 -1.10
C SER A 85 7.14 6.55 -0.35
N GLY A 86 6.78 7.66 -0.98
CA GLY A 86 6.91 8.98 -0.35
C GLY A 86 8.35 9.49 -0.24
N GLY A 87 9.31 8.85 -0.93
CA GLY A 87 10.68 9.35 -1.09
C GLY A 87 11.56 9.27 0.16
N LYS A 88 11.16 8.46 1.14
CA LYS A 88 11.92 8.20 2.38
C LYS A 88 11.77 6.72 2.76
N GLY A 89 12.71 6.20 3.55
CA GLY A 89 12.66 4.82 4.02
C GLY A 89 13.03 3.82 2.94
N TYR A 90 12.33 2.68 2.93
CA TYR A 90 12.64 1.54 2.06
C TYR A 90 11.37 0.80 1.66
N ALA A 91 11.33 0.32 0.42
CA ALA A 91 10.45 -0.78 0.05
C ALA A 91 11.11 -2.13 0.39
N LEU A 92 10.29 -3.13 0.71
CA LEU A 92 10.71 -4.52 0.78
C LEU A 92 11.05 -5.00 -0.63
N ARG A 93 12.21 -5.61 -0.81
CA ARG A 93 12.62 -6.29 -2.05
C ARG A 93 12.49 -7.79 -1.87
N LEU A 94 11.73 -8.43 -2.74
CA LEU A 94 11.57 -9.88 -2.80
C LEU A 94 12.14 -10.38 -4.12
N ASP A 95 13.33 -10.95 -4.06
CA ASP A 95 13.90 -11.70 -5.17
C ASP A 95 13.36 -13.12 -5.11
N TYR A 96 12.91 -13.67 -6.23
CA TYR A 96 12.29 -15.00 -6.28
C TYR A 96 12.75 -15.78 -7.51
N ASP A 97 12.78 -17.10 -7.33
CA ASP A 97 13.01 -18.09 -8.36
C ASP A 97 12.08 -19.29 -8.11
N VAL A 98 11.18 -19.54 -9.05
CA VAL A 98 10.30 -20.70 -9.09
C VAL A 98 10.49 -21.49 -10.40
N ASP A 99 11.67 -21.38 -11.03
CA ASP A 99 12.01 -22.14 -12.24
C ASP A 99 12.62 -23.49 -11.93
N ASP A 100 11.76 -24.40 -11.48
CA ASP A 100 12.12 -25.77 -11.15
C ASP A 100 11.43 -26.78 -12.09
N VAL A 101 12.01 -27.98 -12.17
CA VAL A 101 11.42 -29.16 -12.81
C VAL A 101 10.30 -29.77 -11.96
N LYS A 102 10.35 -29.59 -10.63
CA LYS A 102 9.29 -29.92 -9.68
C LYS A 102 8.33 -28.74 -9.53
N PRO A 103 7.10 -28.95 -9.03
CA PRO A 103 6.25 -27.85 -8.63
C PRO A 103 6.93 -26.95 -7.59
N ALA A 104 7.15 -25.69 -7.95
CA ALA A 104 7.87 -24.72 -7.11
C ALA A 104 6.99 -23.55 -6.70
N TYR A 105 7.03 -23.23 -5.41
CA TYR A 105 6.38 -22.05 -4.89
C TYR A 105 7.06 -21.58 -3.59
N ASN A 106 7.15 -20.27 -3.46
CA ASN A 106 7.84 -19.60 -2.37
C ASN A 106 7.23 -18.21 -2.16
N GLY A 107 7.80 -17.44 -1.23
CA GLY A 107 7.49 -16.03 -1.14
C GLY A 107 7.71 -15.47 0.25
N PHE A 108 6.78 -14.63 0.68
CA PHE A 108 6.89 -13.81 1.88
C PHE A 108 5.73 -14.06 2.84
N TRP A 109 6.00 -13.96 4.14
CA TRP A 109 4.98 -13.97 5.19
C TRP A 109 5.17 -12.78 6.14
N LEU A 110 4.05 -12.24 6.63
CA LEU A 110 3.96 -11.23 7.68
C LEU A 110 2.98 -11.72 8.74
N LYS A 111 3.41 -11.81 10.01
CA LYS A 111 2.52 -12.14 11.12
C LYS A 111 1.63 -10.95 11.47
N LEU A 112 0.33 -11.19 11.55
CA LEU A 112 -0.68 -10.17 11.82
C LEU A 112 -1.09 -10.10 13.30
N GLN A 113 -0.45 -10.86 14.19
CA GLN A 113 -0.66 -10.75 15.65
C GLN A 113 -2.12 -10.92 16.11
N ASN A 114 -2.88 -11.81 15.46
CA ASN A 114 -4.32 -12.03 15.75
C ASN A 114 -5.17 -10.77 15.56
N LEU A 115 -4.82 -9.93 14.58
CA LEU A 115 -5.49 -8.67 14.28
C LEU A 115 -6.99 -8.86 13.99
N ASP A 116 -7.82 -8.07 14.67
CA ASP A 116 -9.21 -7.87 14.29
C ASP A 116 -9.30 -6.82 13.18
N ALA A 117 -9.60 -7.28 11.97
CA ALA A 117 -9.76 -6.45 10.79
C ALA A 117 -11.23 -6.20 10.42
N SER A 118 -12.19 -6.50 11.31
CA SER A 118 -13.64 -6.35 11.05
C SER A 118 -14.07 -4.92 10.73
N GLU A 119 -13.28 -3.95 11.17
CA GLU A 119 -13.48 -2.53 10.94
C GLU A 119 -13.03 -2.05 9.55
N TYR A 120 -12.34 -2.88 8.77
CA TYR A 120 -11.78 -2.54 7.46
C TYR A 120 -12.47 -3.31 6.33
N ASP A 121 -12.39 -2.81 5.10
CA ASP A 121 -13.02 -3.44 3.93
C ASP A 121 -12.07 -3.68 2.74
N ALA A 122 -10.82 -3.20 2.82
CA ALA A 122 -9.80 -3.46 1.82
C ALA A 122 -8.39 -3.63 2.42
N LEU A 123 -7.61 -4.53 1.81
CA LEU A 123 -6.16 -4.57 1.92
C LEU A 123 -5.55 -3.73 0.79
N SER A 124 -4.61 -2.85 1.10
CA SER A 124 -3.85 -2.08 0.13
C SER A 124 -2.36 -2.36 0.25
N MET A 125 -1.67 -2.38 -0.88
CA MET A 125 -0.21 -2.49 -0.96
C MET A 125 0.30 -1.68 -2.15
N LYS A 126 1.51 -1.15 -2.05
CA LYS A 126 2.23 -0.60 -3.19
C LYS A 126 3.16 -1.67 -3.76
N LEU A 127 3.05 -1.92 -5.06
CA LEU A 127 3.85 -2.93 -5.75
C LEU A 127 4.54 -2.32 -6.97
N ALA A 128 5.76 -2.78 -7.25
CA ALA A 128 6.46 -2.57 -8.51
C ALA A 128 7.32 -3.80 -8.84
N GLY A 129 7.42 -4.15 -10.11
CA GLY A 129 8.39 -5.14 -10.59
C GLY A 129 9.71 -4.50 -11.00
N ASP A 130 10.80 -5.25 -10.89
CA ASP A 130 12.08 -4.81 -11.45
C ASP A 130 12.04 -4.85 -12.99
N PRO A 131 12.52 -3.80 -13.69
CA PRO A 131 12.59 -3.77 -15.15
C PRO A 131 13.40 -4.90 -15.79
N ARG A 132 14.32 -5.52 -15.04
CA ARG A 132 15.10 -6.68 -15.50
C ARG A 132 14.31 -7.98 -15.49
N GLY A 133 13.19 -8.04 -14.75
CA GLY A 133 12.32 -9.21 -14.69
C GLY A 133 11.44 -9.22 -13.44
N CYS A 134 10.13 -9.40 -13.64
CA CYS A 134 9.16 -9.65 -12.60
C CYS A 134 7.87 -10.26 -13.19
N THR A 135 7.21 -11.12 -12.43
CA THR A 135 5.88 -11.60 -12.75
C THR A 135 4.88 -10.46 -12.68
N LYS A 136 3.90 -10.46 -13.58
CA LYS A 136 2.80 -9.49 -13.63
C LYS A 136 1.65 -9.88 -12.71
N LYS A 137 1.78 -11.01 -11.99
CA LYS A 137 0.77 -11.56 -11.10
C LYS A 137 1.39 -12.30 -9.91
N ILE A 138 0.75 -12.17 -8.75
CA ILE A 138 1.08 -12.87 -7.51
C ILE A 138 -0.20 -13.34 -6.84
N ILE A 139 -0.11 -14.31 -5.94
CA ILE A 139 -1.21 -14.65 -5.04
C ILE A 139 -0.94 -14.00 -3.70
N VAL A 140 -1.94 -13.30 -3.17
CA VAL A 140 -1.94 -12.79 -1.80
C VAL A 140 -2.85 -13.68 -0.98
N GLU A 141 -2.39 -14.11 0.19
CA GLU A 141 -3.22 -14.83 1.14
C GLU A 141 -3.39 -14.04 2.44
N LEU A 142 -4.58 -14.14 3.02
CA LEU A 142 -4.87 -13.75 4.39
C LEU A 142 -5.34 -14.99 5.14
N LYS A 143 -4.81 -15.19 6.35
CA LYS A 143 -5.08 -16.38 7.15
C LYS A 143 -5.68 -15.99 8.49
N ASN A 144 -6.62 -16.80 8.96
CA ASN A 144 -7.00 -16.90 10.36
C ASN A 144 -6.70 -18.35 10.82
N PRO A 145 -6.96 -18.74 12.08
CA PRO A 145 -6.65 -20.09 12.56
C PRO A 145 -7.33 -21.25 11.80
N PHE A 146 -8.40 -20.97 11.04
CA PHE A 146 -9.25 -21.98 10.41
C PHE A 146 -9.39 -21.82 8.90
N GLN A 147 -9.05 -20.66 8.35
CA GLN A 147 -9.36 -20.26 6.99
C GLN A 147 -8.15 -19.61 6.32
N THR A 148 -7.96 -19.91 5.05
CA THR A 148 -7.01 -19.21 4.17
C THR A 148 -7.78 -18.61 3.01
N GLY A 149 -7.80 -17.29 2.97
CA GLY A 149 -8.36 -16.52 1.88
C GLY A 149 -7.30 -16.24 0.83
N LYS A 150 -7.61 -16.41 -0.45
CA LYS A 150 -6.67 -16.13 -1.55
C LYS A 150 -7.23 -15.10 -2.52
N TYR A 151 -6.36 -14.24 -3.03
CA TYR A 151 -6.66 -13.33 -4.11
C TYR A 151 -5.47 -13.21 -5.07
N THR A 152 -5.71 -13.32 -6.38
CA THR A 152 -4.67 -13.12 -7.39
C THR A 152 -4.61 -11.64 -7.76
N VAL A 153 -3.51 -10.98 -7.41
CA VAL A 153 -3.19 -9.64 -7.91
C VAL A 153 -2.62 -9.79 -9.33
N VAL A 154 -3.07 -8.94 -10.25
CA VAL A 154 -2.64 -8.93 -11.65
C VAL A 154 -2.34 -7.50 -12.10
N GLY A 155 -1.54 -7.34 -13.15
CA GLY A 155 -1.21 -6.04 -13.72
C GLY A 155 -0.05 -5.33 -13.03
N ILE A 156 0.81 -6.10 -12.34
CA ILE A 156 2.07 -5.56 -11.80
C ILE A 156 2.96 -5.16 -12.98
N ASP A 157 3.44 -3.92 -12.96
CA ASP A 157 4.38 -3.36 -13.93
C ASP A 157 5.59 -2.76 -13.21
N THR A 158 6.42 -2.01 -13.93
CA THR A 158 7.69 -1.48 -13.39
C THR A 158 7.54 -0.20 -12.58
N TYR A 159 6.32 0.31 -12.39
CA TYR A 159 6.04 1.54 -11.66
C TYR A 159 5.43 1.21 -10.30
N VAL A 160 5.80 1.98 -9.27
CA VAL A 160 5.16 1.87 -7.95
C VAL A 160 3.69 2.26 -8.08
N ARG A 161 2.81 1.27 -7.93
CA ARG A 161 1.36 1.44 -8.00
C ARG A 161 0.68 0.87 -6.78
N GLU A 162 -0.39 1.53 -6.36
CA GLU A 162 -1.25 1.02 -5.29
C GLU A 162 -2.23 -0.02 -5.83
N PHE A 163 -2.24 -1.19 -5.21
CA PHE A 163 -3.18 -2.28 -5.45
C PHE A 163 -4.10 -2.41 -4.24
N ARG A 164 -5.40 -2.18 -4.46
CA ARG A 164 -6.44 -2.31 -3.43
C ARG A 164 -7.29 -3.54 -3.68
N ILE A 165 -7.31 -4.44 -2.71
CA ILE A 165 -8.03 -5.71 -2.74
C ILE A 165 -9.17 -5.62 -1.72
N PRO A 166 -10.44 -5.58 -2.16
CA PRO A 166 -11.55 -5.65 -1.23
C PRO A 166 -11.51 -6.97 -0.44
N LEU A 167 -11.65 -6.91 0.89
CA LEU A 167 -11.52 -8.11 1.75
C LEU A 167 -12.52 -9.20 1.36
N GLY A 168 -13.74 -8.83 0.97
CA GLY A 168 -14.75 -9.77 0.47
C GLY A 168 -14.42 -10.47 -0.86
N LYS A 169 -13.29 -10.14 -1.51
CA LYS A 169 -12.81 -10.83 -2.72
C LYS A 169 -11.87 -11.99 -2.43
N PHE A 170 -11.34 -12.10 -1.21
CA PHE A 170 -10.52 -13.24 -0.81
C PHE A 170 -11.37 -14.52 -0.78
N LYS A 171 -11.03 -15.50 -1.63
CA LYS A 171 -11.75 -16.77 -1.71
C LYS A 171 -11.25 -17.72 -0.63
N GLY A 172 -12.16 -18.22 0.20
CA GLY A 172 -11.84 -19.15 1.29
C GLY A 172 -11.73 -18.51 2.69
N LEU A 173 -11.98 -17.20 2.82
CA LEU A 173 -11.96 -16.47 4.09
C LEU A 173 -13.22 -15.64 4.23
N THR A 174 -13.92 -15.82 5.35
CA THR A 174 -15.17 -15.09 5.65
C THR A 174 -15.14 -14.38 7.00
N ASP A 175 -14.20 -14.74 7.87
CA ASP A 175 -14.02 -14.15 9.19
C ASP A 175 -12.66 -13.44 9.30
N PHE A 176 -12.70 -12.13 9.52
CA PHE A 176 -11.53 -11.25 9.58
C PHE A 176 -11.19 -10.79 11.01
N ARG A 177 -11.85 -11.34 12.04
CA ARG A 177 -11.70 -10.91 13.44
C ARG A 177 -10.42 -11.39 14.13
N SER A 178 -9.67 -12.28 13.49
CA SER A 178 -8.49 -12.91 14.10
C SER A 178 -7.46 -13.29 13.04
N LEU A 179 -7.05 -12.33 12.23
CA LEU A 179 -6.05 -12.57 11.19
C LEU A 179 -4.68 -12.87 11.81
N THR A 180 -4.06 -13.98 11.41
CA THR A 180 -2.80 -14.47 11.95
C THR A 180 -1.62 -14.16 11.04
N GLU A 181 -1.83 -14.16 9.73
CA GLU A 181 -0.76 -14.04 8.74
C GLU A 181 -1.28 -13.50 7.41
N MET A 182 -0.43 -12.71 6.75
CA MET A 182 -0.56 -12.38 5.34
C MET A 182 0.62 -13.00 4.59
N THR A 183 0.39 -13.54 3.40
CA THR A 183 1.46 -14.03 2.53
C THR A 183 1.39 -13.43 1.13
N ILE A 184 2.56 -13.32 0.50
CA ILE A 184 2.71 -13.18 -0.94
C ILE A 184 3.31 -14.48 -1.44
N VAL A 185 2.70 -15.07 -2.47
CA VAL A 185 3.11 -16.35 -3.04
C VAL A 185 3.47 -16.17 -4.51
N PHE A 186 4.70 -16.55 -4.85
CA PHE A 186 5.13 -16.83 -6.20
C PHE A 186 4.92 -18.33 -6.44
N SER A 187 4.23 -18.70 -7.51
CA SER A 187 4.01 -20.09 -7.90
C SER A 187 4.41 -20.25 -9.35
N ASP A 188 5.17 -21.30 -9.64
CA ASP A 188 5.51 -21.75 -10.99
C ASP A 188 4.29 -21.84 -11.93
N ILE A 189 3.10 -22.14 -11.39
CA ILE A 189 1.85 -22.16 -12.14
C ILE A 189 1.34 -20.74 -12.39
N GLY A 190 1.53 -20.32 -13.63
CA GLY A 190 0.86 -19.18 -14.22
C GLY A 190 1.57 -17.84 -14.02
N VAL A 191 2.66 -17.75 -13.25
CA VAL A 191 3.53 -16.56 -13.27
C VAL A 191 3.95 -16.21 -14.70
N THR A 192 4.10 -14.92 -14.97
CA THR A 192 4.54 -14.47 -16.31
C THR A 192 6.06 -14.40 -16.44
N ALA A 193 6.78 -14.50 -15.32
CA ALA A 193 8.22 -14.65 -15.24
C ALA A 193 8.50 -15.51 -14.00
N LYS A 194 9.23 -16.62 -14.18
CA LYS A 194 9.53 -17.56 -13.12
C LYS A 194 10.66 -17.10 -12.18
N THR A 195 11.46 -16.15 -12.64
CA THR A 195 12.47 -15.47 -11.84
C THR A 195 12.24 -13.96 -11.90
N GLY A 196 12.62 -13.25 -10.85
CA GLY A 196 12.57 -11.81 -10.86
C GLY A 196 12.59 -11.18 -9.48
N THR A 197 12.26 -9.89 -9.45
CA THR A 197 12.25 -9.09 -8.23
C THR A 197 10.95 -8.30 -8.15
N LEU A 198 10.25 -8.45 -7.03
CA LEU A 198 9.08 -7.67 -6.66
C LEU A 198 9.43 -6.71 -5.51
N TYR A 199 9.07 -5.45 -5.66
CA TYR A 199 9.12 -4.46 -4.60
C TYR A 199 7.73 -4.30 -3.98
N VAL A 200 7.67 -4.31 -2.65
CA VAL A 200 6.44 -4.21 -1.85
C VAL A 200 6.60 -3.12 -0.80
N ASP A 201 5.61 -2.26 -0.68
CA ASP A 201 5.63 -1.17 0.29
C ASP A 201 4.20 -0.85 0.78
N ASP A 202 4.08 -0.13 1.89
CA ASP A 202 2.85 0.46 2.39
C ASP A 202 1.68 -0.53 2.49
N ILE A 203 1.91 -1.69 3.13
CA ILE A 203 0.87 -2.68 3.39
C ILE A 203 -0.09 -2.12 4.44
N ARG A 204 -1.37 -1.97 4.09
CA ARG A 204 -2.37 -1.25 4.88
C ARG A 204 -3.74 -1.94 4.85
N LEU A 205 -4.50 -1.80 5.92
CA LEU A 205 -5.95 -1.99 5.90
C LEU A 205 -6.65 -0.64 5.80
N LEU A 206 -7.70 -0.58 4.99
CA LEU A 206 -8.49 0.62 4.72
C LEU A 206 -9.97 0.36 5.03
N ARG A 207 -10.64 1.32 5.66
CA ARG A 207 -12.11 1.37 5.73
C ARG A 207 -12.65 2.29 4.65
N THR A 208 -12.99 1.79 3.47
CA THR A 208 -13.45 2.65 2.36
C THR A 208 -14.93 3.06 2.43
N LYS A 209 -15.72 2.41 3.29
CA LYS A 209 -17.13 2.74 3.53
C LYS A 209 -17.35 3.17 5.00
N GLY A 210 -17.91 4.37 5.17
CA GLY A 210 -18.48 4.85 6.43
C GLY A 210 -19.98 4.63 6.47
#